data_AF-T1C5Z9-F1
#
_entry.id   AF-T1C5Z9-F1
#
_cell.length_a   1.000
_cell.length_b   1.000
_cell.length_c   1.000
_cell.angle_alpha   90.00
_cell.angle_beta   90.00
_cell.angle_gamma   90.00
#
_symmetry.space_group_name_H-M   'P 1'
#
loop_
_entity.id
_entity.type
_entity.pdbx_description
1 polymer ?
#
loop_
_entity_poly.entity_id
_entity_poly.type
_entity_poly.pdbx_seq_one_letter_code
_entity_poly.pdbx_strand_id
1 'polypeptide(L)'
;WPPGEHSLVRGGRALQRLAHWHLAAAAAIRPAVPDLLLGVAKHWIDFVPLDERHKGHVLGARLQDSAFNRYYLDRTVQASDFIGLNYYSRSYATGPVTRMPVRRADDPHTAMGWSIAPDGLLSALRRLAAYQLPILITENGIATDDDSERQSYLLSHLGAVRDALREGVPVVGYQHWSLLDNFEWAEGYWPKFGLVAVDRTTLE
;
A
#
# COMPACT_ATOMS: atom_id res chain seq x y z
N TRP A 1 -9.82 -9.44 9.06
CA TRP A 1 -10.72 -8.46 8.42
C TRP A 1 -12.13 -8.99 8.39
N PRO A 2 -13.15 -8.16 8.69
CA PRO A 2 -14.55 -8.54 8.51
C PRO A 2 -14.81 -9.05 7.08
N PRO A 3 -15.67 -10.06 6.89
CA PRO A 3 -16.52 -10.71 7.90
C PRO A 3 -15.83 -11.84 8.69
N GLY A 4 -14.50 -12.02 8.57
CA GLY A 4 -13.78 -13.09 9.28
C GLY A 4 -13.87 -14.46 8.60
N GLU A 5 -14.21 -14.51 7.31
CA GLU A 5 -14.28 -15.77 6.55
C GLU A 5 -12.94 -16.12 5.88
N HIS A 6 -12.56 -17.40 5.91
CA HIS A 6 -11.26 -17.90 5.42
C HIS A 6 -11.34 -18.68 4.09
N SER A 7 -12.48 -18.62 3.37
CA SER A 7 -12.66 -19.34 2.11
C SER A 7 -11.94 -18.64 0.95
N LEU A 8 -10.94 -19.30 0.35
CA LEU A 8 -10.22 -18.80 -0.83
C LEU A 8 -11.16 -18.56 -2.02
N VAL A 9 -12.16 -19.44 -2.21
CA VAL A 9 -13.13 -19.32 -3.31
C VAL A 9 -13.98 -18.06 -3.12
N ARG A 10 -14.50 -17.83 -1.91
CA ARG A 10 -15.30 -16.64 -1.63
C ARG A 10 -14.46 -15.37 -1.64
N GLY A 11 -13.22 -15.42 -1.14
CA GLY A 11 -12.26 -14.31 -1.24
C GLY A 11 -11.97 -13.91 -2.69
N GLY A 12 -11.73 -14.89 -3.57
CA GLY A 12 -11.55 -14.63 -5.00
C GLY A 12 -12.79 -14.02 -5.66
N ARG A 13 -13.99 -14.54 -5.35
CA ARG A 13 -15.26 -13.95 -5.84
C ARG A 13 -15.48 -12.54 -5.31
N ALA A 14 -15.11 -12.26 -4.05
CA ALA A 14 -15.21 -10.94 -3.47
C ALA A 14 -14.29 -9.95 -4.19
N LEU A 15 -13.03 -10.31 -4.45
CA LEU A 15 -12.10 -9.47 -5.22
C LEU A 15 -12.61 -9.20 -6.65
N GLN A 16 -13.15 -10.21 -7.33
CA GLN A 16 -13.77 -10.04 -8.65
C GLN A 16 -14.95 -9.06 -8.60
N ARG A 17 -15.82 -9.19 -7.59
CA ARG A 17 -16.95 -8.28 -7.40
C ARG A 17 -16.49 -6.86 -7.08
N LEU A 18 -15.49 -6.69 -6.23
CA LEU A 18 -14.92 -5.38 -5.91
C LEU A 18 -14.33 -4.71 -7.16
N ALA A 19 -13.68 -5.48 -8.04
CA ALA A 19 -13.17 -4.93 -9.31
C ALA A 19 -14.32 -4.54 -10.24
N HIS A 20 -15.34 -5.39 -10.36
CA HIS A 20 -16.55 -5.07 -11.13
C HIS A 20 -17.25 -3.79 -10.63
N TRP A 21 -17.41 -3.65 -9.31
CA TRP A 21 -18.06 -2.48 -8.72
C TRP A 21 -17.25 -1.19 -8.88
N HIS A 22 -15.92 -1.26 -8.87
CA HIS A 22 -15.09 -0.11 -9.20
C HIS A 22 -15.34 0.37 -10.64
N LEU A 23 -15.35 -0.55 -11.61
CA LEU A 23 -15.64 -0.23 -13.01
C LEU A 23 -17.07 0.31 -13.20
N ALA A 24 -18.05 -0.30 -12.55
CA ALA A 24 -19.45 0.12 -12.61
C ALA A 24 -19.66 1.51 -11.99
N ALA A 25 -19.00 1.81 -10.87
CA ALA A 25 -19.03 3.13 -10.25
C ALA A 25 -18.46 4.20 -11.19
N ALA A 26 -17.30 3.94 -11.80
CA ALA A 26 -16.72 4.87 -12.77
C ALA A 26 -17.66 5.11 -13.98
N ALA A 27 -18.28 4.06 -14.52
CA ALA A 27 -19.24 4.18 -15.62
C ALA A 27 -20.50 4.97 -15.24
N ALA A 28 -20.95 4.89 -13.99
CA ALA A 28 -22.10 5.64 -13.49
C ALA A 28 -21.77 7.12 -13.19
N ILE A 29 -20.57 7.39 -12.68
CA ILE A 29 -20.15 8.74 -12.25
C ILE A 29 -19.76 9.61 -13.44
N ARG A 30 -18.99 9.08 -14.40
CA ARG A 30 -18.42 9.87 -15.51
C ARG A 30 -19.45 10.69 -16.30
N PRO A 31 -20.64 10.16 -16.65
CA PRO A 31 -21.66 10.96 -17.35
C PRO A 31 -22.25 12.08 -16.49
N ALA A 32 -22.29 11.91 -15.16
CA ALA A 32 -22.88 12.88 -14.23
C ALA A 32 -21.90 13.98 -13.84
N VAL A 33 -20.61 13.67 -13.74
CA VAL A 33 -19.54 14.61 -13.35
C VAL A 33 -18.29 14.38 -14.21
N PRO A 34 -18.26 14.86 -15.47
CA PRO A 34 -17.21 14.53 -16.43
C PRO A 34 -15.79 14.95 -16.02
N ASP A 35 -15.67 16.03 -15.25
CA ASP A 35 -14.38 16.59 -14.83
C ASP A 35 -13.83 15.95 -13.53
N LEU A 36 -14.59 15.06 -12.90
CA LEU A 36 -14.15 14.39 -11.67
C LEU A 36 -13.07 13.35 -12.00
N LEU A 37 -11.88 13.53 -11.44
CA LEU A 37 -10.82 12.53 -11.50
C LEU A 37 -11.18 11.33 -10.62
N LEU A 38 -11.15 10.14 -11.22
CA LEU A 38 -11.42 8.88 -10.55
C LEU A 38 -10.15 8.04 -10.49
N GLY A 39 -9.91 7.36 -9.38
CA GLY A 39 -8.72 6.53 -9.21
C GLY A 39 -8.98 5.37 -8.28
N VAL A 40 -8.24 4.28 -8.47
CA VAL A 40 -8.17 3.19 -7.52
C VAL A 40 -7.12 3.50 -6.45
N ALA A 41 -7.47 3.37 -5.16
CA ALA A 41 -6.50 3.38 -4.07
C ALA A 41 -6.03 1.95 -3.78
N LYS A 42 -4.80 1.62 -4.16
CA LYS A 42 -4.24 0.27 -4.04
C LYS A 42 -3.18 0.22 -2.96
N HIS A 43 -3.41 -0.64 -1.96
CA HIS A 43 -2.34 -1.04 -1.06
C HIS A 43 -1.30 -1.88 -1.80
N TRP A 44 -0.05 -1.41 -1.82
CA TRP A 44 1.06 -2.06 -2.49
C TRP A 44 2.08 -2.55 -1.46
N ILE A 45 2.50 -3.81 -1.61
CA ILE A 45 3.63 -4.38 -0.85
C ILE A 45 4.79 -4.62 -1.81
N ASP A 46 5.98 -4.17 -1.44
CA ASP A 46 7.19 -4.49 -2.19
C ASP A 46 7.58 -5.95 -1.92
N PHE A 47 7.19 -6.86 -2.83
CA PHE A 47 7.55 -8.28 -2.74
C PHE A 47 8.92 -8.53 -3.35
N VAL A 48 9.85 -8.97 -2.52
CA VAL A 48 11.23 -9.27 -2.93
C VAL A 48 11.61 -10.70 -2.52
N PRO A 49 12.50 -11.39 -3.25
CA PRO A 49 12.99 -12.69 -2.82
C PRO A 49 13.86 -12.55 -1.55
N LEU A 50 13.73 -13.48 -0.59
CA LEU A 50 14.65 -13.51 0.57
C LEU A 50 16.11 -13.71 0.12
N ASP A 51 16.30 -14.58 -0.87
CA ASP A 51 17.57 -14.83 -1.57
C ASP A 51 17.32 -14.75 -3.07
N GLU A 52 17.95 -13.79 -3.74
CA GLU A 52 17.82 -13.54 -5.18
C GLU A 52 18.36 -14.69 -6.05
N ARG A 53 19.26 -15.52 -5.50
CA ARG A 53 19.84 -16.68 -6.21
C ARG A 53 18.93 -17.90 -6.12
N HIS A 54 18.04 -17.93 -5.13
CA HIS A 54 17.13 -19.05 -4.92
C HIS A 54 15.87 -18.93 -5.81
N LYS A 55 15.78 -19.78 -6.84
CA LYS A 55 14.68 -19.74 -7.84
C LYS A 55 13.28 -19.79 -7.20
N GLY A 56 13.12 -20.52 -6.10
CA GLY A 56 11.84 -20.60 -5.39
C GLY A 56 11.44 -19.29 -4.71
N HIS A 57 12.40 -18.51 -4.20
CA HIS A 57 12.14 -17.21 -3.59
C HIS A 57 11.76 -16.19 -4.68
N VAL A 58 12.48 -16.19 -5.80
CA VAL A 58 12.20 -15.34 -6.96
C VAL A 58 10.80 -15.62 -7.52
N LEU A 59 10.45 -16.90 -7.70
CA LEU A 59 9.11 -17.28 -8.13
C LEU A 59 8.05 -16.85 -7.12
N GLY A 60 8.30 -17.08 -5.82
CA GLY A 60 7.41 -16.67 -4.74
C GLY A 60 7.10 -15.17 -4.73
N ALA A 61 8.12 -14.33 -4.90
CA ALA A 61 7.96 -12.88 -4.95
C ALA A 61 7.11 -12.46 -6.16
N ARG A 62 7.34 -13.05 -7.33
CA ARG A 62 6.56 -12.79 -8.55
C ARG A 62 5.11 -13.22 -8.41
N LEU A 63 4.85 -14.38 -7.81
CA LEU A 63 3.49 -14.89 -7.59
C LEU A 63 2.72 -14.00 -6.60
N GLN A 64 3.36 -13.57 -5.51
CA GLN A 64 2.76 -12.66 -4.54
C GLN A 64 2.47 -11.28 -5.14
N ASP A 65 3.42 -10.68 -5.87
CA ASP A 65 3.20 -9.42 -6.59
C ASP A 65 2.04 -9.53 -7.58
N SER A 66 2.00 -10.63 -8.36
CA SER A 66 0.93 -10.85 -9.31
C SER A 66 -0.44 -11.01 -8.64
N ALA A 67 -0.52 -11.75 -7.54
CA ALA A 67 -1.78 -12.06 -6.87
C ALA A 67 -2.28 -10.90 -6.00
N PHE A 68 -1.38 -10.23 -5.27
CA PHE A 68 -1.73 -9.21 -4.29
C PHE A 68 -1.74 -7.80 -4.90
N ASN A 69 -0.70 -7.42 -5.65
CA ASN A 69 -0.60 -6.07 -6.22
C ASN A 69 -1.37 -5.97 -7.53
N ARG A 70 -1.01 -6.79 -8.52
CA ARG A 70 -1.45 -6.57 -9.91
C ARG A 70 -2.85 -7.10 -10.21
N TYR A 71 -3.27 -8.21 -9.60
CA TYR A 71 -4.56 -8.85 -9.91
C TYR A 71 -5.74 -7.87 -9.92
N TYR A 72 -5.84 -7.04 -8.88
CA TYR A 72 -6.91 -6.06 -8.74
C TYR A 72 -6.64 -4.80 -9.58
N LEU A 73 -5.40 -4.28 -9.53
CA LEU A 73 -5.02 -3.06 -10.23
C LEU A 73 -5.21 -3.20 -11.74
N ASP A 74 -4.68 -4.25 -12.36
CA ASP A 74 -4.75 -4.47 -13.81
C ASP A 74 -6.19 -4.55 -14.35
N ARG A 75 -7.14 -4.96 -13.50
CA ARG A 75 -8.56 -5.05 -13.87
C ARG A 75 -9.29 -3.72 -13.75
N THR A 76 -8.81 -2.83 -12.89
CA THR A 76 -9.53 -1.61 -12.49
C THR A 76 -8.89 -0.33 -13.06
N VAL A 77 -7.58 -0.35 -13.32
CA VAL A 77 -6.80 0.81 -13.75
C VAL A 77 -7.31 1.45 -15.04
N GLN A 78 -7.90 0.68 -15.95
CA GLN A 78 -8.48 1.18 -17.21
C GLN A 78 -9.63 2.20 -16.99
N ALA A 79 -10.25 2.20 -15.80
CA ALA A 79 -11.29 3.16 -15.43
C ALA A 79 -10.77 4.29 -14.54
N SER A 80 -9.45 4.41 -14.37
CA SER A 80 -8.80 5.40 -13.51
C SER A 80 -8.09 6.49 -14.33
N ASP A 81 -8.17 7.73 -13.87
CA ASP A 81 -7.42 8.88 -14.36
C ASP A 81 -6.10 9.07 -13.60
N PHE A 82 -5.97 8.46 -12.42
CA PHE A 82 -4.75 8.38 -11.61
C PHE A 82 -4.72 7.08 -10.78
N ILE A 83 -3.55 6.70 -10.27
CA ILE A 83 -3.38 5.58 -9.36
C ILE A 83 -3.16 6.13 -7.95
N GLY A 84 -4.05 5.78 -7.02
CA GLY A 84 -3.82 5.94 -5.58
C GLY A 84 -2.92 4.82 -5.05
N LEU A 85 -1.85 5.17 -4.35
CA LEU A 85 -0.90 4.25 -3.74
C LEU A 85 -0.99 4.32 -2.22
N ASN A 86 -1.30 3.19 -1.57
CA ASN A 86 -1.12 3.03 -0.12
C ASN A 86 0.11 2.16 0.12
N TYR A 87 1.19 2.73 0.65
CA TYR A 87 2.44 2.00 0.89
C TYR A 87 2.85 2.07 2.36
N TYR A 88 3.24 0.92 2.91
CA TYR A 88 3.70 0.83 4.30
C TYR A 88 4.98 0.02 4.46
N SER A 89 5.17 -1.04 3.66
CA SER A 89 6.24 -2.00 3.91
C SER A 89 6.63 -2.88 2.71
N ARG A 90 7.71 -3.63 2.96
CA ARG A 90 8.22 -4.73 2.13
C ARG A 90 7.87 -6.07 2.78
N SER A 91 7.75 -7.10 1.95
CA SER A 91 7.71 -8.50 2.42
C SER A 91 8.62 -9.39 1.58
N TYR A 92 9.34 -10.28 2.24
CA TYR A 92 10.22 -11.25 1.59
C TYR A 92 9.47 -12.53 1.21
N ALA A 93 9.81 -13.13 0.08
CA ALA A 93 9.33 -14.44 -0.32
C ALA A 93 10.34 -15.53 0.05
N THR A 94 9.88 -16.55 0.77
CA THR A 94 10.68 -17.73 1.18
C THR A 94 10.36 -18.97 0.35
N GLY A 95 9.49 -18.84 -0.65
CA GLY A 95 9.10 -19.91 -1.55
C GLY A 95 7.83 -19.57 -2.34
N PRO A 96 7.37 -20.47 -3.23
CA PRO A 96 6.15 -20.27 -4.02
C PRO A 96 4.90 -20.00 -3.19
N VAL A 97 4.85 -20.55 -1.97
CA VAL A 97 3.85 -20.25 -0.95
C VAL A 97 4.60 -19.63 0.24
N THR A 98 4.32 -18.37 0.54
CA THR A 98 4.90 -17.66 1.69
C THR A 98 3.77 -17.05 2.50
N ARG A 99 3.80 -17.23 3.82
CA ARG A 99 2.87 -16.54 4.72
C ARG A 99 3.46 -15.17 5.07
N MET A 100 2.76 -14.11 4.67
CA MET A 100 3.17 -12.73 4.91
C MET A 100 2.71 -12.22 6.29
N PRO A 101 3.36 -11.17 6.84
CA PRO A 101 4.59 -10.58 6.34
C PRO A 101 5.82 -11.42 6.70
N VAL A 102 6.84 -11.39 5.85
CA VAL A 102 8.18 -11.91 6.16
C VAL A 102 9.17 -10.76 6.07
N ARG A 103 10.06 -10.68 7.06
CA ARG A 103 11.06 -9.65 7.25
C ARG A 103 12.43 -10.33 7.50
N ARG A 104 13.55 -9.68 7.17
CA ARG A 104 14.88 -10.12 7.62
C ARG A 104 15.13 -9.73 9.08
N ALA A 105 15.97 -10.50 9.77
CA ALA A 105 16.22 -10.29 11.20
C ALA A 105 16.75 -8.87 11.51
N ASP A 106 17.54 -8.32 10.60
CA ASP A 106 18.24 -7.04 10.65
C ASP A 106 17.47 -5.87 10.03
N ASP A 107 16.31 -6.10 9.40
CA ASP A 107 15.53 -4.99 8.84
C ASP A 107 15.00 -4.08 9.96
N PRO A 108 15.13 -2.75 9.82
CA PRO A 108 14.39 -1.83 10.67
C PRO A 108 12.90 -2.08 10.51
N HIS A 109 12.16 -2.05 11.59
CA HIS A 109 10.73 -2.34 11.58
C HIS A 109 9.97 -1.49 12.57
N THR A 110 8.69 -1.28 12.27
CA THR A 110 7.76 -0.55 13.13
C THR A 110 7.35 -1.41 14.33
N ALA A 111 6.69 -0.81 15.32
CA ALA A 111 6.06 -1.55 16.42
C ALA A 111 5.04 -2.62 15.93
N MET A 112 4.48 -2.44 14.73
CA MET A 112 3.59 -3.40 14.07
C MET A 112 4.33 -4.59 13.43
N GLY A 113 5.66 -4.65 13.55
CA GLY A 113 6.50 -5.67 12.94
C GLY A 113 6.71 -5.52 11.43
N TRP A 114 6.32 -4.38 10.84
CA TRP A 114 6.45 -4.13 9.40
C TRP A 114 7.81 -3.54 9.07
N SER A 115 8.47 -4.05 8.02
CA SER A 115 9.75 -3.48 7.57
C SER A 115 9.60 -2.02 7.16
N ILE A 116 10.49 -1.16 7.67
CA ILE A 116 10.64 0.24 7.26
C ILE A 116 11.49 0.24 5.99
N ALA A 117 10.87 0.42 4.82
CA ALA A 117 11.50 0.20 3.51
C ALA A 117 11.25 1.36 2.54
N PRO A 118 11.92 2.52 2.70
CA PRO A 118 11.76 3.65 1.77
C PRO A 118 12.22 3.31 0.33
N ASP A 119 13.21 2.44 0.17
CA ASP A 119 13.65 1.90 -1.13
C ASP A 119 12.56 1.03 -1.78
N GLY A 120 11.73 0.36 -0.97
CA GLY A 120 10.56 -0.37 -1.44
C GLY A 120 9.46 0.57 -1.96
N LEU A 121 9.27 1.75 -1.37
CA LEU A 121 8.38 2.79 -1.92
C LEU A 121 8.88 3.26 -3.30
N LEU A 122 10.18 3.54 -3.42
CA LEU A 122 10.79 3.90 -4.71
C LEU A 122 10.59 2.79 -5.77
N SER A 123 10.79 1.53 -5.39
CA SER A 123 10.49 0.35 -6.23
C SER A 123 9.03 0.33 -6.70
N ALA A 124 8.09 0.55 -5.78
CA ALA A 124 6.66 0.59 -6.09
C ALA A 124 6.31 1.71 -7.07
N LEU A 125 6.83 2.93 -6.83
CA LEU A 125 6.61 4.09 -7.71
C LEU A 125 7.14 3.85 -9.13
N ARG A 126 8.35 3.28 -9.27
CA ARG A 126 8.91 2.90 -10.58
C ARG A 126 8.05 1.87 -11.32
N ARG A 127 7.53 0.87 -10.60
CA ARG A 127 6.65 -0.15 -11.19
C ARG A 127 5.32 0.44 -11.64
N LEU A 128 4.73 1.32 -10.83
CA LEU A 128 3.47 1.97 -11.15
C LEU A 128 3.59 2.97 -12.31
N ALA A 129 4.78 3.55 -12.54
CA ALA A 129 5.04 4.42 -13.69
C ALA A 129 4.76 3.72 -15.04
N ALA A 130 4.86 2.38 -15.09
CA ALA A 130 4.58 1.61 -16.31
C ALA A 130 3.11 1.67 -16.77
N TYR A 131 2.18 2.05 -15.88
CA TYR A 131 0.78 2.26 -16.24
C TYR A 131 0.52 3.62 -16.88
N GLN A 132 1.52 4.50 -16.96
CA GLN A 132 1.45 5.82 -17.62
C GLN A 132 0.33 6.73 -17.09
N LEU A 133 -0.03 6.56 -15.82
CA LEU A 133 -0.98 7.42 -15.11
C LEU A 133 -0.25 8.20 -14.00
N PRO A 134 -0.75 9.39 -13.64
CA PRO A 134 -0.32 10.07 -12.42
C PRO A 134 -0.47 9.17 -11.18
N ILE A 135 0.46 9.29 -10.24
CA ILE A 135 0.45 8.53 -8.98
C ILE A 135 0.25 9.50 -7.82
N LEU A 136 -0.81 9.27 -7.04
CA LEU A 136 -1.05 9.95 -5.78
C LEU A 136 -0.75 8.96 -4.65
N ILE A 137 0.24 9.24 -3.79
CA ILE A 137 0.38 8.46 -2.55
C ILE A 137 -0.79 8.86 -1.65
N THR A 138 -1.80 8.00 -1.58
CA THR A 138 -3.03 8.23 -0.80
C THR A 138 -2.86 7.84 0.66
N GLU A 139 -1.94 6.93 0.96
CA GLU A 139 -1.56 6.62 2.33
C GLU A 139 -0.07 6.21 2.42
N ASN A 140 0.64 6.78 3.38
CA ASN A 140 1.95 6.31 3.85
C ASN A 140 2.18 6.83 5.26
N GLY A 141 2.71 6.00 6.16
CA GLY A 141 2.96 6.39 7.54
C GLY A 141 3.44 5.25 8.42
N ILE A 142 3.58 5.53 9.72
CA ILE A 142 4.10 4.61 10.73
C ILE A 142 3.29 4.74 12.02
N ALA A 143 2.98 3.60 12.64
CA ALA A 143 2.51 3.56 14.02
C ALA A 143 3.69 3.65 14.98
N THR A 144 3.73 4.69 15.80
CA THR A 144 4.74 4.87 16.86
C THR A 144 4.28 5.88 17.91
N ASP A 145 4.73 5.68 19.15
CA ASP A 145 4.61 6.64 20.26
C ASP A 145 5.78 7.64 20.31
N ASP A 146 6.82 7.44 19.48
CA ASP A 146 7.99 8.31 19.38
C ASP A 146 7.95 9.14 18.08
N ASP A 147 7.63 10.42 18.21
CA ASP A 147 7.56 11.35 17.08
C ASP A 147 8.89 11.53 16.34
N SER A 148 10.02 11.21 16.97
CA SER A 148 11.33 11.22 16.27
C SER A 148 11.44 10.06 15.28
N GLU A 149 10.86 8.90 15.58
CA GLU A 149 10.72 7.79 14.62
C GLU A 149 9.77 8.18 13.50
N ARG A 150 8.64 8.83 13.84
CA ARG A 150 7.67 9.32 12.84
C ARG A 150 8.36 10.27 11.88
N GLN A 151 9.07 11.28 12.39
CA GLN A 151 9.83 12.23 11.57
C GLN A 151 10.86 11.53 10.67
N SER A 152 11.64 10.59 11.21
CA SER A 152 12.63 9.83 10.45
C SER A 152 11.99 9.00 9.33
N TYR A 153 10.86 8.35 9.62
CA TYR A 153 10.09 7.60 8.64
C TYR A 153 9.60 8.51 7.49
N LEU A 154 8.95 9.64 7.81
CA LEU A 154 8.45 10.57 6.80
C LEU A 154 9.59 11.10 5.92
N LEU A 155 10.69 11.56 6.54
CA LEU A 155 11.81 12.13 5.79
C LEU A 155 12.45 11.11 4.83
N SER A 156 12.61 9.85 5.27
CA SER A 156 13.18 8.79 4.43
C SER A 156 12.26 8.41 3.26
N HIS A 157 10.94 8.31 3.48
CA HIS A 157 9.98 7.98 2.43
C HIS A 157 9.74 9.14 1.47
N LEU A 158 9.72 10.39 1.95
CA LEU A 158 9.71 11.58 1.07
C LEU A 158 11.00 11.71 0.28
N GLY A 159 12.13 11.26 0.83
CA GLY A 159 13.39 11.10 0.09
C GLY A 159 13.24 10.16 -1.12
N ALA A 160 12.60 9.01 -0.93
CA ALA A 160 12.28 8.07 -2.00
C ALA A 160 11.32 8.67 -3.05
N VAL A 161 10.29 9.43 -2.63
CA VAL A 161 9.40 10.16 -3.55
C VAL A 161 10.17 11.20 -4.37
N ARG A 162 11.06 11.97 -3.73
CA ARG A 162 11.92 12.95 -4.41
C ARG A 162 12.81 12.27 -5.46
N ASP A 163 13.38 11.11 -5.14
CA ASP A 163 14.24 10.39 -6.07
C ASP A 163 13.41 9.81 -7.25
N ALA A 164 12.19 9.34 -7.01
CA ALA A 164 11.25 8.95 -8.08
C ALA A 164 10.90 10.14 -9.01
N LEU A 165 10.63 11.33 -8.44
CA LEU A 165 10.37 12.55 -9.20
C LEU A 165 11.56 12.94 -10.09
N ARG A 166 12.79 12.80 -9.58
CA ARG A 166 14.02 13.04 -10.36
C ARG A 166 14.18 12.06 -11.53
N GLU A 167 13.62 10.86 -11.42
CA GLU A 167 13.59 9.84 -12.48
C GLU A 167 12.42 10.03 -13.46
N GLY A 168 11.59 11.07 -13.29
CA GLY A 168 10.46 11.35 -14.18
C GLY A 168 9.21 10.54 -13.87
N VAL A 169 9.12 9.88 -12.71
CA VAL A 169 7.89 9.21 -12.27
C VAL A 169 6.81 10.26 -12.00
N PRO A 170 5.58 10.13 -12.54
CA PRO A 170 4.55 11.16 -12.47
C PRO A 170 3.82 11.18 -11.12
N VAL A 171 4.54 11.42 -10.02
CA VAL A 171 3.95 11.59 -8.69
C VAL A 171 3.31 12.97 -8.57
N VAL A 172 2.02 13.01 -8.24
CA VAL A 172 1.24 14.27 -8.16
C VAL A 172 0.88 14.68 -6.74
N GLY A 173 1.13 13.84 -5.74
CA GLY A 173 0.89 14.21 -4.34
C GLY A 173 1.25 13.12 -3.35
N TYR A 174 1.23 13.50 -2.08
CA TYR A 174 1.49 12.62 -0.94
C TYR A 174 0.54 12.96 0.20
N GLN A 175 -0.12 11.95 0.77
CA GLN A 175 -0.99 12.04 1.93
C GLN A 175 -0.44 11.12 3.02
N HIS A 176 -0.13 11.71 4.16
CA HIS A 176 0.30 10.97 5.34
C HIS A 176 -0.88 10.21 5.94
N TRP A 177 -0.70 8.92 6.22
CA TRP A 177 -1.61 8.15 7.05
C TRP A 177 -1.08 8.13 8.49
N SER A 178 -1.74 8.75 9.46
CA SER A 178 -3.07 9.37 9.41
C SER A 178 -3.06 10.77 10.03
N LEU A 179 -4.14 11.53 9.82
CA LEU A 179 -4.30 12.83 10.47
C LEU A 179 -4.42 12.67 12.00
N LEU A 180 -5.29 11.76 12.44
CA LEU A 180 -5.64 11.53 13.84
C LEU A 180 -5.34 10.09 14.24
N ASP A 181 -4.95 9.89 15.49
CA ASP A 181 -5.00 8.56 16.11
C ASP A 181 -6.42 8.00 16.03
N ASN A 182 -6.56 6.82 15.43
CA ASN A 182 -7.86 6.26 15.07
C ASN A 182 -7.97 4.79 15.51
N PHE A 183 -9.04 4.13 15.07
CA PHE A 183 -9.23 2.68 15.26
C PHE A 183 -8.50 1.92 14.15
N GLU A 184 -7.36 1.33 14.46
CA GLU A 184 -6.51 0.59 13.54
C GLU A 184 -6.94 -0.89 13.43
N TRP A 185 -8.23 -1.06 13.15
CA TRP A 185 -8.82 -2.32 12.71
C TRP A 185 -8.64 -3.48 13.71
N ALA A 186 -7.96 -4.56 13.30
CA ALA A 186 -7.77 -5.74 14.15
C ALA A 186 -6.90 -5.44 15.39
N GLU A 187 -6.10 -4.38 15.33
CA GLU A 187 -5.21 -3.96 16.40
C GLU A 187 -5.89 -3.02 17.40
N GLY A 188 -7.09 -2.53 17.10
CA GLY A 188 -7.81 -1.60 17.96
C GLY A 188 -7.13 -0.24 18.03
N TYR A 189 -7.01 0.32 19.23
CA TYR A 189 -6.54 1.69 19.45
C TYR A 189 -5.07 1.81 19.86
N TRP A 190 -4.35 0.68 19.93
CA TRP A 190 -2.95 0.71 20.35
C TRP A 190 -2.04 1.36 19.30
N PRO A 191 -2.16 1.07 17.98
CA PRO A 191 -1.27 1.68 17.01
C PRO A 191 -1.64 3.15 16.80
N LYS A 192 -0.64 4.02 16.84
CA LYS A 192 -0.80 5.47 16.69
C LYS A 192 -0.14 5.96 15.41
N PHE A 193 -0.93 6.03 14.34
CA PHE A 193 -0.51 6.58 13.04
C PHE A 193 -0.70 8.09 12.93
N GLY A 194 -1.44 8.71 13.86
CA GLY A 194 -1.84 10.11 13.78
C GLY A 194 -0.65 11.06 13.81
N LEU A 195 -0.73 12.13 13.01
CA LEU A 195 0.08 13.33 13.26
C LEU A 195 -0.43 14.10 14.48
N VAL A 196 -1.70 13.91 14.82
CA VAL A 196 -2.37 14.51 15.96
C VAL A 196 -2.88 13.38 16.87
N ALA A 197 -2.43 13.40 18.11
CA ALA A 197 -2.88 12.47 19.14
C ALA A 197 -4.36 12.73 19.49
N VAL A 198 -5.07 11.68 19.93
CA VAL A 198 -6.47 11.78 20.38
C VAL A 198 -6.61 11.21 21.79
N ASP A 199 -7.05 12.03 22.74
CA ASP A 199 -7.51 11.58 24.05
C ASP A 199 -8.92 11.01 23.92
N ARG A 200 -9.07 9.71 24.14
CA ARG A 200 -10.35 9.01 23.95
C ARG A 200 -11.33 9.20 25.11
N THR A 201 -10.89 9.83 26.20
CA THR A 201 -11.73 10.19 27.34
C THR A 201 -12.38 11.55 27.12
N THR A 202 -11.61 12.52 26.63
CA THR A 202 -12.06 13.92 26.44
C THR A 202 -12.46 14.23 25.01
N LEU A 203 -12.03 13.43 24.03
CA LEU A 203 -12.15 13.65 22.58
C LEU A 203 -11.38 14.88 22.08
N GLU A 204 -10.33 15.27 22.80
CA GLU A 204 -9.36 16.29 22.40
C GLU A 204 -8.26 15.72 21.51
#